data_AF-A0A355TYZ0-F1
#
_entry.id   AF-A0A355TYZ0-F1
#
_cell.length_a   1.000
_cell.length_b   1.000
_cell.length_c   1.000
_cell.angle_alpha   90.00
_cell.angle_beta   90.00
_cell.angle_gamma   90.00
#
_symmetry.space_group_name_H-M   'P 1'
#
loop_
_entity.id
_entity.type
_entity.pdbx_description
1 polymer ?
#
loop_
_entity_poly.entity_id
_entity_poly.type
_entity_poly.pdbx_seq_one_letter_code
_entity_poly.pdbx_strand_id
1 'polypeptide(L)'
;SEKNKALVKSLEEQGLMTDFGREKIQEAKNNGQWDAPKPAAITDEQIACLSHLLEEYEPAFSNFQNMSLSVKKTYTRAYFDAKTDVGREKRIVWMVDRLNKNLKPM
;
A
#
# COMPACT_ATOMS: atom_id res chain seq x y z
N SER A 1 -9.12 -4.00 -11.44
CA SER A 1 -9.01 -2.53 -11.17
C SER A 1 -10.03 -1.76 -11.98
N GLU A 2 -10.82 -0.88 -11.36
CA GLU A 2 -11.88 -0.09 -12.02
C GLU A 2 -11.37 0.77 -13.20
N LYS A 3 -10.15 1.32 -13.09
CA LYS A 3 -9.53 2.06 -14.21
C LYS A 3 -9.32 1.19 -15.44
N ASN A 4 -8.83 -0.04 -15.25
CA ASN A 4 -8.59 -0.96 -16.36
C ASN A 4 -9.91 -1.43 -16.98
N LYS A 5 -10.94 -1.66 -16.16
CA LYS A 5 -12.30 -2.00 -16.64
C LYS A 5 -12.90 -0.88 -17.49
N ALA A 6 -12.76 0.38 -17.04
CA ALA A 6 -13.22 1.54 -17.79
C ALA A 6 -12.44 1.73 -19.10
N LEU A 7 -11.12 1.53 -19.09
CA LEU A 7 -10.29 1.60 -20.28
C LEU A 7 -10.71 0.53 -21.31
N VAL A 8 -10.94 -0.70 -20.86
CA VAL A 8 -11.41 -1.80 -21.73
C VAL A 8 -12.72 -1.43 -22.39
N LYS A 9 -13.69 -0.90 -21.63
CA LYS A 9 -14.97 -0.43 -22.20
C LYS A 9 -14.76 0.65 -23.26
N SER A 10 -13.93 1.66 -23.00
CA SER A 10 -13.62 2.72 -23.96
C SER A 10 -12.94 2.19 -25.23
N LEU A 11 -12.04 1.22 -25.11
CA LEU A 11 -11.33 0.63 -26.25
C LEU A 11 -12.28 -0.23 -27.11
N GLU A 12 -13.22 -0.93 -26.49
CA GLU A 12 -14.25 -1.68 -27.22
C GLU A 12 -15.24 -0.74 -27.93
N GLU A 13 -15.70 0.33 -27.27
CA GLU A 13 -16.59 1.34 -27.86
C GLU A 13 -15.95 2.09 -29.05
N GLN A 14 -14.64 2.32 -28.99
CA GLN A 14 -13.88 2.99 -30.06
C GLN A 14 -13.38 2.02 -31.15
N GLY A 15 -13.61 0.70 -31.01
CA GLY A 15 -13.08 -0.30 -31.94
C GLY A 15 -11.55 -0.43 -31.93
N LEU A 16 -10.89 0.07 -30.89
CA LEU A 16 -9.43 0.06 -30.71
C LEU A 16 -8.93 -1.16 -29.90
N MET A 17 -9.85 -2.03 -29.46
CA MET A 17 -9.50 -3.25 -28.74
C MET A 17 -8.76 -4.23 -29.66
N THR A 18 -7.59 -4.67 -29.24
CA THR A 18 -6.77 -5.66 -29.96
C THR A 18 -6.88 -7.04 -29.31
N ASP A 19 -6.54 -8.09 -30.06
CA ASP A 19 -6.52 -9.47 -29.55
C ASP A 19 -5.56 -9.64 -28.37
N PHE A 20 -4.40 -8.98 -28.42
CA PHE A 20 -3.46 -8.92 -27.30
C PHE A 20 -4.10 -8.29 -26.04
N GLY A 21 -4.91 -7.24 -26.20
CA GLY A 21 -5.66 -6.64 -25.10
C GLY A 21 -6.64 -7.63 -24.47
N ARG A 22 -7.34 -8.42 -25.30
CA ARG A 22 -8.27 -9.47 -24.84
C ARG A 22 -7.55 -10.62 -24.13
N GLU A 23 -6.40 -11.04 -24.64
CA GLU A 23 -5.57 -12.06 -23.99
C GLU A 23 -5.11 -11.61 -22.60
N LYS A 24 -4.68 -10.35 -22.45
CA LYS A 24 -4.31 -9.79 -21.14
C LYS A 24 -5.47 -9.70 -20.16
N ILE A 25 -6.69 -9.42 -20.64
CA ILE A 25 -7.89 -9.49 -19.80
C ILE A 25 -8.15 -10.92 -19.34
N GLN A 26 -7.99 -11.91 -20.22
CA GLN A 26 -8.19 -13.31 -19.87
C GLN A 26 -7.15 -13.81 -18.87
N GLU A 27 -5.88 -13.43 -19.04
CA GLU A 27 -4.81 -13.72 -18.08
C GLU A 27 -5.15 -13.12 -16.70
N ALA A 28 -5.59 -11.86 -16.67
CA ALA A 28 -6.00 -11.18 -15.43
C ALA A 28 -7.23 -11.81 -14.75
N LYS A 29 -8.15 -12.40 -15.53
CA LYS A 29 -9.28 -13.16 -14.98
C LYS A 29 -8.81 -14.49 -14.39
N ASN A 30 -7.98 -15.21 -15.12
CA ASN A 30 -7.45 -16.51 -14.69
C ASN A 30 -6.59 -16.41 -13.42
N ASN A 31 -5.82 -15.33 -13.26
CA ASN A 31 -4.98 -15.10 -12.09
C ASN A 31 -5.71 -14.34 -10.95
N GLY A 32 -7.01 -14.06 -11.10
CA GLY A 32 -7.85 -13.42 -10.10
C GLY A 32 -7.63 -11.91 -9.91
N GLN A 33 -6.75 -11.27 -10.68
CA GLN A 33 -6.48 -9.82 -10.55
C GLN A 33 -7.55 -8.93 -11.18
N TRP A 34 -8.37 -9.49 -12.09
CA TRP A 34 -9.42 -8.74 -12.79
C TRP A 34 -10.47 -8.17 -11.83
N ASP A 35 -10.95 -9.03 -10.93
CA ASP A 35 -11.97 -8.75 -9.92
C ASP A 35 -11.41 -8.75 -8.48
N ALA A 36 -10.09 -8.67 -8.33
CA ALA A 36 -9.47 -8.59 -7.01
C ALA A 36 -10.07 -7.43 -6.19
N PRO A 37 -10.50 -7.69 -4.94
CA PRO A 37 -11.01 -6.65 -4.06
C PRO A 37 -9.89 -5.62 -3.83
N LYS A 38 -10.28 -4.35 -3.64
CA LYS A 38 -9.31 -3.32 -3.26
C LYS A 38 -8.65 -3.75 -1.95
N PRO A 39 -7.32 -3.61 -1.82
CA PRO A 39 -6.67 -3.76 -0.53
C PRO A 39 -7.39 -2.86 0.49
N ALA A 40 -7.65 -3.40 1.68
CA ALA A 40 -8.31 -2.64 2.73
C ALA A 40 -7.55 -1.31 2.94
N ALA A 41 -8.31 -0.22 3.06
CA ALA A 41 -7.71 1.05 3.44
C ALA A 41 -7.08 0.91 4.82
N ILE A 42 -5.94 1.56 5.03
CA ILE A 42 -5.36 1.67 6.37
C ILE A 42 -6.34 2.46 7.22
N THR A 43 -6.75 1.86 8.33
CA THR A 43 -7.69 2.46 9.29
C THR A 43 -6.94 3.34 10.28
N ASP A 44 -7.66 4.24 10.95
CA ASP A 44 -7.06 5.12 11.95
C ASP A 44 -6.60 4.33 13.18
N GLU A 45 -7.27 3.21 13.50
CA GLU A 45 -6.85 2.28 14.55
C GLU A 45 -5.51 1.62 14.21
N GLN A 46 -5.29 1.23 12.94
CA GLN A 46 -4.01 0.68 12.51
C GLN A 46 -2.88 1.70 12.63
N ILE A 47 -3.16 2.98 12.32
CA ILE A 47 -2.19 4.06 12.51
C ILE A 47 -1.89 4.27 13.99
N ALA A 48 -2.91 4.23 14.85
CA ALA A 48 -2.75 4.30 16.30
C ALA A 48 -1.95 3.12 16.87
N CYS A 49 -2.17 1.90 16.38
CA CYS A 49 -1.37 0.73 16.75
C CYS A 49 0.11 0.93 16.38
N LEU A 50 0.42 1.36 15.15
CA LEU A 50 1.81 1.61 14.77
C LEU A 50 2.41 2.77 15.59
N SER A 51 1.64 3.83 15.82
CA SER A 51 2.03 4.94 16.68
C SER A 51 2.47 4.46 18.06
N HIS A 52 1.67 3.60 18.70
CA HIS A 52 1.99 3.05 20.02
C HIS A 52 3.27 2.21 20.01
N LEU A 53 3.47 1.38 18.97
CA LEU A 53 4.72 0.62 18.80
C LEU A 53 5.95 1.52 18.64
N LEU A 54 5.77 2.74 18.13
CA LEU A 54 6.86 3.68 17.93
C LEU A 54 7.17 4.53 19.18
N GLU A 55 6.31 4.55 20.21
CA GLU A 55 6.44 5.43 21.39
C GLU A 55 7.78 5.29 22.13
N GLU A 56 8.38 4.10 22.12
CA GLU A 56 9.67 3.85 22.76
C GLU A 56 10.89 4.34 21.93
N TYR A 57 10.67 4.78 20.69
CA TYR A 57 11.73 5.17 19.76
C TYR A 57 11.70 6.69 19.51
N GLU A 58 12.43 7.47 20.30
CA GLU A 58 12.67 8.89 19.99
C GLU A 58 14.03 9.10 19.31
N PRO A 59 14.16 10.01 18.32
CA PRO A 59 13.17 10.98 17.84
C PRO A 59 12.16 10.44 16.79
N ALA A 60 12.21 9.14 16.47
CA ALA A 60 11.37 8.55 15.42
C ALA A 60 9.86 8.72 15.65
N PHE A 61 9.39 8.56 16.89
CA PHE A 61 8.00 8.76 17.27
C PHE A 61 7.54 10.19 17.02
N SER A 62 8.24 11.18 17.58
CA SER A 62 7.93 12.58 17.39
C SER A 62 7.92 12.97 15.91
N ASN A 63 8.90 12.48 15.13
CA ASN A 63 8.94 12.71 13.70
C ASN A 63 7.75 12.05 12.97
N PHE A 64 7.41 10.80 13.29
CA PHE A 64 6.23 10.14 12.74
C PHE A 64 4.94 10.90 13.05
N GLN A 65 4.76 11.39 14.28
CA GLN A 65 3.58 12.18 14.67
C GLN A 65 3.43 13.46 13.84
N ASN A 66 4.55 14.10 13.52
CA ASN A 66 4.56 15.35 12.74
C ASN A 66 4.39 15.12 11.22
N MET A 67 4.39 13.87 10.74
CA MET A 67 4.18 13.58 9.32
C MET A 67 2.72 13.71 8.89
N SER A 68 2.53 13.97 7.59
CA SER A 68 1.18 14.02 7.00
C SER A 68 0.48 12.67 7.04
N LEU A 69 -0.85 12.68 7.05
CA LEU A 69 -1.67 11.46 7.11
C LEU A 69 -1.35 10.47 5.98
N SER A 70 -1.06 10.97 4.77
CA SER A 70 -0.66 10.11 3.64
C SER A 70 0.63 9.35 3.93
N VAL A 71 1.63 10.02 4.51
CA VAL A 71 2.90 9.41 4.89
C VAL A 71 2.72 8.41 6.02
N LYS A 72 1.95 8.76 7.06
CA LYS A 72 1.60 7.84 8.15
C LYS A 72 0.93 6.57 7.63
N LYS A 73 -0.01 6.70 6.69
CA LYS A 73 -0.69 5.57 6.04
C LYS A 73 0.28 4.67 5.27
N THR A 74 1.26 5.23 4.57
CA THR A 74 2.26 4.42 3.83
C THR A 74 3.17 3.64 4.78
N TYR A 75 3.68 4.28 5.83
CA TYR A 75 4.44 3.57 6.88
C TYR A 75 3.60 2.47 7.54
N THR A 76 2.37 2.80 7.93
CA THR A 76 1.44 1.83 8.53
C THR A 76 1.20 0.63 7.62
N ARG A 77 0.97 0.86 6.32
CA ARG A 77 0.85 -0.23 5.35
C ARG A 77 2.08 -1.10 5.28
N ALA A 78 3.28 -0.52 5.22
CA ALA A 78 4.52 -1.29 5.16
C ALA A 78 4.72 -2.21 6.39
N TYR A 79 4.19 -1.83 7.55
CA TYR A 79 4.17 -2.67 8.75
C TYR A 79 3.14 -3.81 8.63
N PHE A 80 1.89 -3.50 8.27
CA PHE A 80 0.81 -4.50 8.21
C PHE A 80 0.89 -5.45 7.00
N ASP A 81 1.57 -5.05 5.92
CA ASP A 81 1.85 -5.94 4.78
C ASP A 81 2.82 -7.06 5.15
N ALA A 82 3.62 -6.89 6.21
CA ALA A 82 4.44 -7.96 6.75
C ALA A 82 3.55 -8.98 7.50
N LYS A 83 3.49 -10.20 6.94
CA LYS A 83 2.65 -11.29 7.44
C LYS A 83 3.25 -12.09 8.60
N THR A 84 4.54 -11.89 8.88
CA THR A 84 5.27 -12.61 9.94
C THR A 84 5.84 -11.62 10.95
N ASP A 85 5.99 -12.04 12.20
CA ASP A 85 6.52 -11.18 13.26
C ASP A 85 7.96 -10.75 12.97
N VAL A 86 8.80 -11.67 12.49
CA VAL A 86 10.16 -11.34 11.99
C VAL A 86 10.13 -10.28 10.89
N GLY A 87 9.13 -10.33 10.01
CA GLY A 87 8.94 -9.33 8.97
C GLY A 87 8.56 -7.98 9.55
N ARG A 88 7.68 -7.96 10.55
CA ARG A 88 7.24 -6.74 11.26
C ARG A 88 8.38 -6.10 12.06
N GLU A 89 9.19 -6.88 12.75
CA GLU A 89 10.39 -6.39 13.46
C GLU A 89 11.37 -5.72 12.50
N LYS A 90 11.68 -6.37 11.37
CA LYS A 90 12.52 -5.78 10.32
C LYS A 90 11.94 -4.48 9.78
N ARG A 91 10.60 -4.38 9.69
CA ARG A 91 9.91 -3.16 9.27
C ARG A 91 10.05 -2.06 10.32
N ILE A 92 9.89 -2.36 11.61
CA ILE A 92 10.11 -1.39 12.70
C ILE A 92 11.55 -0.86 12.66
N VAL A 93 12.56 -1.73 12.59
CA VAL A 93 13.97 -1.30 12.51
C VAL A 93 14.21 -0.37 11.32
N TRP A 94 13.68 -0.72 10.14
CA TRP A 94 13.77 0.11 8.95
C TRP A 94 13.04 1.45 9.10
N MET A 95 11.85 1.48 9.70
CA MET A 95 11.09 2.70 9.95
C MET A 95 11.83 3.61 10.93
N VAL A 96 12.32 3.06 12.04
CA VAL A 96 13.04 3.82 13.07
C VAL A 96 14.29 4.46 12.49
N ASP A 97 15.11 3.75 11.71
CA ASP A 97 16.31 4.35 11.06
C ASP A 97 15.95 5.55 10.15
N ARG A 98 14.83 5.47 9.42
CA ARG A 98 14.38 6.55 8.55
C ARG A 98 13.74 7.70 9.30
N LEU A 99 12.86 7.38 10.24
CA LEU A 99 12.13 8.37 11.05
C LEU A 99 13.09 9.12 11.96
N ASN A 100 14.16 8.50 12.46
CA ASN A 100 15.22 9.19 13.18
C ASN A 100 15.89 10.28 12.32
N LYS A 101 15.92 10.09 11.00
CA LYS A 101 16.43 11.06 10.00
C LYS A 101 15.32 11.97 9.45
N ASN A 102 14.11 11.88 10.00
CA ASN A 102 12.89 12.58 9.53
C ASN A 102 12.56 12.34 8.04
N LEU A 103 12.84 11.14 7.54
CA LEU A 103 12.65 10.77 6.14
C LEU A 103 11.26 10.16 5.88
N LYS A 104 10.72 10.42 4.70
CA LYS A 104 9.48 9.80 4.19
C LYS A 104 9.74 8.35 3.73
N PRO A 105 8.69 7.49 3.65
CA PRO A 105 8.82 6.14 3.10
C PRO A 105 9.13 6.25 1.60
N MET A 106 9.99 5.36 1.10
CA MET A 106 10.31 5.24 -0.33
C MET A 106 9.21 4.50 -1.07
#